data_AF-A0A363TL13-F1
#
_entry.id   AF-A0A363TL13-F1
#
_cell.length_a   1.000
_cell.length_b   1.000
_cell.length_c   1.000
_cell.angle_alpha   90.00
_cell.angle_beta   90.00
_cell.angle_gamma   90.00
#
_symmetry.space_group_name_H-M   'P 1'
#
loop_
_entity.id
_entity.type
_entity.pdbx_description
1 polymer ?
#
loop_
_entity_poly.entity_id
_entity_poly.type
_entity_poly.pdbx_seq_one_letter_code
_entity_poly.pdbx_strand_id
1 'polypeptide(L)'
;MAKPPDKPRKPKDPARATRAKAAREALAPIAPALEKLLNPGIAAGTAGVGSQTGLRPPPDNSRDRRADFAAAHTARHSARGVEEAPQAHYR
;
A
#
# COMPACT_ATOMS: atom_id res chain seq x y z
N MET A 1 4.00 41.17 -44.19
CA MET A 1 4.44 39.76 -44.24
C MET A 1 4.06 39.09 -42.91
N ALA A 2 3.33 37.97 -42.95
CA ALA A 2 2.92 37.26 -41.74
C ALA A 2 4.10 36.53 -41.09
N LYS A 3 4.20 36.54 -39.76
CA LYS A 3 5.25 35.85 -39.02
C LYS A 3 5.04 34.34 -39.12
N PRO A 4 6.08 33.53 -39.39
CA PRO A 4 5.92 32.08 -39.46
C PRO A 4 5.53 31.50 -38.09
N PRO A 5 4.73 30.42 -38.05
CA PRO A 5 4.27 29.83 -36.81
C PRO A 5 5.43 29.26 -35.99
N ASP A 6 5.35 29.41 -34.67
CA ASP A 6 6.34 28.86 -33.75
C ASP A 6 6.35 27.33 -33.81
N LYS A 7 7.55 26.75 -33.92
CA LYS A 7 7.73 25.30 -33.96
C LYS A 7 7.41 24.69 -32.57
N PRO A 8 6.76 23.51 -32.51
CA PRO A 8 6.45 22.86 -31.25
C PRO A 8 7.73 22.53 -30.47
N ARG A 9 7.75 22.91 -29.19
CA ARG A 9 8.90 22.64 -28.30
C ARG A 9 8.97 21.15 -27.97
N LYS A 10 10.19 20.62 -27.93
CA LYS A 10 10.44 19.23 -27.53
C LYS A 10 9.91 18.98 -26.10
N PRO A 11 9.27 17.83 -25.82
CA PRO A 11 8.84 17.46 -24.48
C PRO A 11 10.02 17.48 -23.51
N LYS A 12 9.81 18.07 -22.32
CA LYS A 12 10.81 18.04 -21.25
C LYS A 12 10.75 16.68 -20.56
N ASP A 13 11.93 16.13 -20.32
CA ASP A 13 12.11 14.91 -19.54
C ASP A 13 11.53 15.10 -18.13
N PRO A 14 10.52 14.31 -17.71
CA PRO A 14 9.89 14.43 -16.40
C PRO A 14 10.84 14.06 -15.25
N ALA A 15 11.88 13.26 -15.51
CA ALA A 15 12.88 12.90 -14.51
C ALA A 15 13.89 14.04 -14.26
N ARG A 16 13.98 15.01 -15.18
CA ARG A 16 14.91 16.13 -15.07
C ARG A 16 14.22 17.30 -14.35
N ALA A 17 14.82 17.73 -13.24
CA ALA A 17 14.32 18.87 -12.47
C ALA A 17 14.14 20.09 -13.39
N THR A 18 12.91 20.56 -13.51
CA THR A 18 12.59 21.77 -14.28
C THR A 18 12.72 22.97 -13.37
N ARG A 19 13.11 24.14 -13.93
CA ARG A 19 13.12 25.44 -13.23
C ARG A 19 11.78 25.78 -12.55
N ALA A 20 10.68 25.14 -12.96
CA ALA A 20 9.35 25.36 -12.39
C ALA A 20 9.16 24.71 -11.00
N LYS A 21 9.99 23.72 -10.62
CA LYS A 21 10.06 23.26 -9.23
C LYS A 21 11.14 24.06 -8.51
N ALA A 22 10.75 24.82 -7.49
CA ALA A 22 11.70 25.41 -6.56
C ALA A 22 12.54 24.27 -5.96
N ALA A 23 13.84 24.27 -6.24
CA ALA A 23 14.74 23.32 -5.61
C ALA A 23 14.72 23.60 -4.11
N ARG A 24 14.44 22.58 -3.30
CA ARG A 24 14.56 22.68 -1.85
C ARG A 24 16.01 22.95 -1.52
N GLU A 25 16.26 23.92 -0.65
CA GLU A 25 17.61 24.21 -0.17
C GLU A 25 18.21 22.98 0.51
N ALA A 26 19.51 22.75 0.27
CA ALA A 26 20.25 21.67 0.90
C ALA A 26 20.58 22.06 2.35
N LEU A 27 19.63 21.84 3.25
CA LEU A 27 19.79 22.04 4.69
C LEU A 27 20.49 20.82 5.32
N ALA A 28 21.31 21.09 6.34
CA ALA A 28 21.89 20.03 7.15
C ALA A 28 20.79 19.20 7.85
N PRO A 29 21.02 17.89 8.08
CA PRO A 29 20.07 17.06 8.81
C PRO A 29 19.86 17.61 10.23
N ILE A 30 18.59 17.60 10.66
CA ILE A 30 18.19 18.07 11.99
C ILE A 30 18.70 17.08 13.06
N ALA A 31 19.08 17.59 14.23
CA ALA A 31 19.51 16.75 15.34
C ALA A 31 18.40 15.75 15.75
N PRO A 32 18.70 14.48 16.09
CA PRO A 32 17.68 13.46 16.34
C PRO A 32 16.69 13.80 17.46
N ALA A 33 17.12 14.55 18.47
CA ALA A 33 16.24 15.02 19.54
C ALA A 33 15.22 16.05 19.05
N LEU A 34 15.66 16.96 18.18
CA LEU A 34 14.81 18.00 17.59
C LEU A 34 13.82 17.40 16.58
N GLU A 35 14.23 16.37 15.83
CA GLU A 35 13.33 15.64 14.93
C GLU A 35 12.14 15.02 15.66
N LYS A 36 12.38 14.40 16.83
CA LYS A 36 11.32 13.81 17.67
C LYS A 36 10.35 14.85 18.21
N LEU A 37 10.86 16.03 18.57
CA LEU A 37 10.05 17.13 19.08
C LEU A 37 9.15 17.73 17.97
N LEU A 38 9.70 17.88 16.77
CA LEU A 38 8.97 18.45 15.63
C LEU A 38 7.99 17.45 14.99
N ASN A 39 8.30 16.15 15.03
CA ASN A 39 7.52 15.09 14.39
C ASN A 39 7.10 13.98 15.38
N PRO A 40 6.35 14.29 16.44
CA PRO A 40 6.01 13.32 17.48
C PRO A 40 5.21 12.12 16.95
N GLY A 41 4.35 12.35 15.94
CA GLY A 41 3.54 11.29 15.33
C GLY A 41 4.32 10.24 14.56
N ILE A 42 5.52 10.58 14.05
CA ILE A 42 6.36 9.62 13.31
C ILE A 42 6.92 8.59 14.28
N ALA A 43 7.46 9.02 15.42
CA ALA A 43 7.96 8.11 16.45
C ALA A 43 6.84 7.28 17.09
N ALA A 44 5.65 7.85 17.25
CA ALA A 44 4.48 7.17 17.79
C ALA A 44 3.80 6.21 16.79
N GLY A 45 4.21 6.18 15.52
CA GLY A 45 3.57 5.38 14.48
C GLY A 45 2.16 5.85 14.10
N THR A 46 1.77 7.06 14.51
CA THR A 46 0.46 7.67 14.21
C THR A 46 0.49 8.60 13.00
N ALA A 47 1.69 8.92 12.50
CA ALA A 47 1.86 9.62 11.24
C ALA A 47 1.72 8.66 10.05
N GLY A 48 1.15 9.15 8.95
CA GLY A 48 1.01 8.40 7.70
C GLY A 48 -0.44 8.12 7.30
N VAL A 49 -0.62 7.78 6.02
CA VAL A 49 -1.93 7.44 5.46
C VAL A 49 -2.39 6.12 6.08
N GLY A 50 -3.58 6.10 6.69
CA GLY A 50 -4.13 4.92 7.35
C GLY A 50 -3.85 4.84 8.86
N SER A 51 -2.88 5.60 9.40
CA SER A 51 -2.52 5.51 10.82
C SER A 51 -3.61 5.98 11.79
N GLN A 52 -4.61 6.75 11.30
CA GLN A 52 -5.75 7.25 12.08
C GLN A 52 -7.07 6.53 11.78
N THR A 53 -7.10 5.55 10.88
CA THR A 53 -8.37 4.89 10.49
C THR A 53 -8.74 3.76 11.45
N GLY A 54 -7.82 3.33 12.32
CA GLY A 54 -7.99 2.13 13.16
C GLY A 54 -8.03 0.82 12.36
N LEU A 55 -7.89 0.89 11.03
CA LEU A 55 -7.91 -0.26 10.16
C LEU A 55 -6.51 -0.89 10.14
N ARG A 56 -6.46 -2.20 10.35
CA ARG A 56 -5.24 -2.97 10.15
C ARG A 56 -5.07 -3.32 8.68
N PRO A 57 -3.84 -3.33 8.15
CA PRO A 57 -3.60 -3.86 6.82
C PRO A 57 -4.02 -5.34 6.75
N PRO A 58 -4.49 -5.82 5.58
CA PRO A 58 -4.85 -7.22 5.42
C PRO A 58 -3.63 -8.14 5.60
N PRO A 59 -3.84 -9.41 5.98
CA PRO A 59 -2.77 -10.39 6.10
C PRO A 59 -1.93 -10.56 4.83
N ASP A 60 -0.65 -10.86 5.00
CA ASP A 60 0.34 -11.02 3.92
C ASP A 60 0.09 -12.27 3.07
N ASN A 61 -0.44 -13.33 3.69
CA ASN A 61 -0.69 -14.60 3.05
C ASN A 61 -2.14 -14.71 2.56
N SER A 62 -2.32 -15.48 1.49
CA SER A 62 -3.62 -15.59 0.83
C SER A 62 -4.64 -16.40 1.64
N ARG A 63 -4.17 -17.25 2.56
CA ARG A 63 -5.03 -18.10 3.39
C ARG A 63 -5.79 -17.25 4.39
N ASP A 64 -5.07 -16.41 5.15
CA ASP A 64 -5.65 -15.58 6.19
C ASP A 64 -6.51 -14.46 5.61
N ARG A 65 -6.17 -13.92 4.44
CA ARG A 65 -7.04 -12.99 3.71
C ARG A 65 -8.42 -13.57 3.36
N ARG A 66 -8.54 -14.89 3.27
CA ARG A 66 -9.80 -15.59 2.94
C ARG A 66 -10.44 -16.27 4.16
N ALA A 67 -9.91 -16.06 5.36
CA ALA A 67 -10.42 -16.71 6.56
C ALA A 67 -11.90 -16.41 6.80
N ASP A 68 -12.34 -15.18 6.57
CA ASP A 68 -13.74 -14.77 6.76
C ASP A 68 -14.71 -15.55 5.86
N PHE A 69 -14.35 -15.71 4.58
CA PHE A 69 -15.15 -16.49 3.63
C PHE A 69 -15.15 -17.98 4.01
N ALA A 70 -13.99 -18.55 4.36
CA ALA A 70 -13.89 -19.94 4.79
C ALA A 70 -14.71 -20.22 6.07
N ALA A 71 -14.68 -19.30 7.03
CA ALA A 71 -15.47 -19.37 8.25
C ALA A 71 -16.98 -19.31 7.94
N ALA A 72 -17.41 -18.43 7.04
CA ALA A 72 -18.80 -18.35 6.62
C ALA A 72 -19.29 -19.65 5.92
N HIS A 73 -18.42 -20.33 5.17
CA HIS A 73 -18.75 -21.61 4.53
C HIS A 73 -18.81 -22.78 5.51
N THR A 74 -17.92 -22.81 6.52
CA THR A 74 -17.87 -23.88 7.54
C THR A 74 -18.91 -23.71 8.64
N ALA A 75 -19.35 -22.48 8.93
CA ALA A 75 -20.43 -22.19 9.89
C ALA A 75 -21.81 -22.71 9.42
N ARG A 76 -21.96 -23.08 8.14
CA ARG A 76 -23.18 -23.73 7.66
C ARG A 76 -23.25 -25.14 8.25
N HIS A 77 -24.32 -25.40 9.00
CA HIS A 77 -24.60 -26.67 9.70
C HIS A 77 -24.53 -27.92 8.79
N SER A 78 -24.65 -27.74 7.46
CA SER A 78 -24.54 -28.78 6.43
C SER A 78 -23.11 -29.11 5.99
N ALA A 79 -22.08 -28.45 6.52
CA ALA A 79 -20.67 -28.73 6.24
C ALA A 79 -20.10 -29.88 7.09
N ARG A 80 -20.93 -30.62 7.85
CA ARG A 80 -20.49 -31.86 8.51
C ARG A 80 -19.92 -32.79 7.44
N GLY A 81 -18.70 -33.25 7.71
CA GLY A 81 -17.80 -33.86 6.74
C GLY A 81 -18.45 -34.92 5.87
N VAL A 82 -18.03 -34.95 4.61
CA VAL A 82 -18.13 -36.15 3.78
C VAL A 82 -17.20 -37.19 4.40
N GLU A 83 -17.76 -38.07 5.23
CA GLU A 83 -17.08 -39.32 5.55
C GLU A 83 -17.03 -40.15 4.27
N GLU A 84 -15.82 -40.32 3.74
CA GLU A 84 -15.62 -41.20 2.59
C GLU A 84 -15.86 -42.63 3.04
N ALA A 85 -16.86 -43.28 2.43
CA ALA A 85 -17.17 -44.67 2.72
C ALA A 85 -15.91 -45.52 2.45
N PRO A 86 -15.60 -46.52 3.32
CA PRO A 86 -14.42 -47.34 3.12
C PRO A 86 -14.47 -48.02 1.74
N GLN A 87 -13.45 -47.72 0.93
CA GLN A 87 -13.33 -48.25 -0.42
C GLN A 87 -13.23 -49.78 -0.33
N ALA A 88 -14.18 -50.49 -0.93
CA ALA A 88 -14.16 -51.95 -0.97
C ALA A 88 -12.90 -52.41 -1.70
N HIS A 89 -12.06 -53.20 -1.03
CA HIS A 89 -10.89 -53.79 -1.65
C HIS A 89 -11.35 -54.81 -2.69
N TYR A 90 -10.97 -54.61 -3.95
CA TYR A 90 -11.19 -55.58 -5.01
C TYR A 90 -10.47 -56.90 -4.65
N ARG A 91 -11.19 -58.01 -4.74
CA ARG A 91 -10.69 -59.37 -4.53
C ARG A 91 -10.60 -60.11 -5.86
#